data_AF-A0A7N2LHT1-F1
#
_entry.id   AF-A0A7N2LHT1-F1
#
_cell.length_a   1.000
_cell.length_b   1.000
_cell.length_c   1.000
_cell.angle_alpha   90.00
_cell.angle_beta   90.00
_cell.angle_gamma   90.00
#
_symmetry.space_group_name_H-M   'P 1'
#
loop_
_entity.id
_entity.type
_entity.pdbx_description
1 polymer ?
#
loop_
_entity_poly.entity_id
_entity_poly.type
_entity_poly.pdbx_seq_one_letter_code
_entity_poly.pdbx_strand_id
1 'polypeptide(L)'
;MQVPYWLTYDFPPEVREKLKHQWGSDWKGQAQKWFLLKFTGKDEEINLLGDGTEIAEFGEWSWISPEQIVELAVDFNKPVYKEVMTVFAPYLQ
;
A
#
# COMPACT_ATOMS: atom_id res chain seq x y z
N MET A 1 15.73 0.51 0.63
CA MET A 1 15.79 1.86 1.24
C MET A 1 14.45 2.16 1.92
N GLN A 2 14.35 3.21 2.73
CA GLN A 2 13.11 3.57 3.41
C GLN A 2 12.79 5.06 3.29
N VAL A 3 11.50 5.42 3.38
CA VAL A 3 11.08 6.82 3.57
C VAL A 3 11.59 7.28 4.95
N PRO A 4 12.24 8.45 5.08
CA PRO A 4 12.95 8.81 6.31
C PRO A 4 12.02 9.12 7.49
N TYR A 5 10.76 9.50 7.25
CA TYR A 5 9.73 9.79 8.26
C TYR A 5 8.54 8.81 8.16
N TRP A 6 7.60 8.92 9.09
CA TRP A 6 6.32 8.20 9.04
C TRP A 6 5.34 9.00 8.18
N LEU A 7 4.61 8.30 7.32
CA LEU A 7 3.53 8.87 6.53
C LEU A 7 2.19 8.46 7.15
N THR A 8 1.25 9.39 7.20
CA THR A 8 -0.05 9.15 7.84
C THR A 8 -1.18 9.57 6.92
N TYR A 9 -2.30 8.88 7.02
CA TYR A 9 -3.57 9.32 6.46
C TYR A 9 -4.70 8.95 7.41
N ASP A 10 -5.78 9.72 7.34
CA ASP A 10 -7.02 9.42 8.02
C ASP A 10 -7.94 8.64 7.09
N PHE A 11 -8.67 7.67 7.64
CA PHE A 11 -9.74 6.99 6.94
C PHE A 11 -10.92 7.96 6.72
N PRO A 12 -11.53 7.97 5.53
CA PRO A 12 -12.79 8.66 5.30
C PRO A 12 -13.90 8.15 6.25
N PRO A 13 -14.91 8.97 6.60
CA PRO A 13 -15.99 8.59 7.50
C PRO A 13 -16.64 7.24 7.17
N GLU A 14 -16.91 6.98 5.89
CA GLU A 14 -17.51 5.74 5.40
C GLU A 14 -16.61 4.51 5.61
N VAL A 15 -15.30 4.68 5.47
CA VAL A 15 -14.32 3.61 5.74
C VAL A 15 -14.21 3.38 7.24
N ARG A 16 -14.18 4.43 8.05
CA ARG A 16 -14.15 4.33 9.52
C ARG A 16 -15.37 3.62 10.06
N GLU A 17 -16.56 3.94 9.56
CA GLU A 17 -17.80 3.28 9.94
C GLU A 17 -17.74 1.78 9.62
N LYS A 18 -17.35 1.42 8.40
CA LYS A 18 -17.19 0.02 7.98
C LYS A 18 -16.21 -0.74 8.87
N LEU A 19 -15.04 -0.18 9.12
CA LEU A 19 -14.00 -0.82 9.94
C LEU A 19 -14.43 -0.94 11.41
N LYS A 20 -15.14 0.05 11.94
CA LYS A 20 -15.72 -0.01 13.28
C LYS A 20 -16.72 -1.16 13.41
N HIS A 21 -17.54 -1.42 12.39
CA HIS A 21 -18.45 -2.57 12.37
C HIS A 21 -17.71 -3.91 12.29
N GLN A 22 -16.61 -3.98 11.52
CA GLN A 22 -15.85 -5.22 11.36
C GLN A 22 -14.94 -5.54 12.55
N TRP A 23 -14.32 -4.53 13.16
CA TRP A 23 -13.26 -4.71 14.17
C TRP A 23 -13.59 -4.13 15.55
N GLY A 24 -14.80 -3.57 15.73
CA GLY A 24 -15.30 -3.08 17.02
C GLY A 24 -14.59 -1.84 17.58
N SER A 25 -13.65 -1.25 16.84
CA SER A 25 -12.78 -0.16 17.29
C SER A 25 -12.81 1.02 16.31
N ASP A 26 -12.80 2.24 16.84
CA ASP A 26 -12.78 3.48 16.04
C ASP A 26 -11.36 3.87 15.63
N TRP A 27 -10.81 3.12 14.67
CA TRP A 27 -9.53 3.43 14.06
C TRP A 27 -9.65 4.67 13.17
N LYS A 28 -8.78 5.66 13.41
CA LYS A 28 -8.82 6.95 12.69
C LYS A 28 -8.13 6.90 11.34
N GLY A 29 -7.13 6.04 11.18
CA GLY A 29 -6.22 6.05 10.05
C GLY A 29 -5.04 5.14 10.29
N GLN A 30 -3.99 5.30 9.48
CA GLN A 30 -2.76 4.52 9.62
C GLN A 30 -1.53 5.43 9.63
N ALA A 31 -0.51 5.01 10.39
CA ALA A 31 0.86 5.51 10.29
C ALA A 31 1.73 4.43 9.66
N GLN A 32 2.41 4.75 8.57
CA GLN A 32 3.11 3.80 7.73
C GLN A 32 4.58 4.18 7.53
N LYS A 33 5.44 3.17 7.49
CA LYS A 33 6.84 3.28 7.08
C LYS A 33 7.03 2.52 5.79
N TRP A 34 7.46 3.23 4.75
CA TRP A 34 7.57 2.67 3.40
C TRP A 34 9.00 2.27 3.06
N PHE A 35 9.14 1.16 2.35
CA PHE A 35 10.41 0.60 1.91
C PHE A 35 10.41 0.37 0.41
N LEU A 36 11.54 0.68 -0.24
CA LEU A 36 11.80 0.34 -1.64
C LEU A 36 12.63 -0.93 -1.70
N LEU A 37 12.10 -1.92 -2.43
CA LEU A 37 12.70 -3.23 -2.66
C LEU A 37 12.90 -3.43 -4.17
N LYS A 38 14.01 -4.07 -4.55
CA LYS A 38 14.25 -4.52 -5.91
C LYS A 38 13.96 -6.02 -5.96
N PHE A 39 12.97 -6.42 -6.75
CA PHE A 39 12.72 -7.82 -7.00
C PHE A 39 13.79 -8.39 -7.93
N THR A 40 14.41 -9.50 -7.53
CA THR A 40 15.49 -10.16 -8.28
C THR A 40 15.18 -11.62 -8.60
N GLY A 41 13.96 -12.08 -8.27
CA GLY A 41 13.46 -13.41 -8.58
C GLY A 41 12.74 -13.44 -9.92
N LYS A 42 11.93 -14.48 -10.12
CA LYS A 42 11.04 -14.61 -11.27
C LYS A 42 9.59 -14.34 -10.89
N ASP A 43 8.80 -13.87 -11.84
CA ASP A 43 7.40 -13.50 -11.62
C ASP A 43 6.56 -14.67 -11.06
N GLU A 44 6.91 -15.92 -11.37
CA GLU A 44 6.21 -17.11 -10.84
C GLU A 44 6.43 -17.33 -9.33
N GLU A 45 7.40 -16.64 -8.72
CA GLU A 45 7.61 -16.66 -7.26
C GLU A 45 6.61 -15.77 -6.52
N ILE A 46 5.87 -14.89 -7.22
CA ILE A 46 4.86 -14.02 -6.61
C ILE A 46 3.58 -14.83 -6.37
N ASN A 47 3.42 -15.32 -5.14
CA ASN A 47 2.25 -16.06 -4.69
C ASN A 47 1.34 -15.19 -3.81
N LEU A 48 0.16 -14.82 -4.34
CA LEU A 48 -0.84 -14.02 -3.61
C LEU A 48 -1.70 -14.84 -2.63
N LEU A 49 -1.73 -16.17 -2.76
CA LEU A 49 -2.56 -17.04 -1.94
C LEU A 49 -1.89 -17.44 -0.61
N GLY A 50 -0.62 -17.10 -0.42
CA GLY A 50 0.14 -17.51 0.75
C GLY A 50 0.20 -19.04 0.89
N ASP A 51 0.01 -19.53 2.12
CA ASP A 51 -0.08 -20.96 2.42
C ASP A 51 -1.52 -21.51 2.40
N GLY A 52 -2.50 -20.66 2.04
CA GLY A 52 -3.92 -21.00 1.99
C GLY A 52 -4.64 -21.05 3.33
N THR A 53 -4.00 -20.67 4.44
CA THR A 53 -4.64 -20.67 5.78
C THR A 53 -5.47 -19.43 6.06
N GLU A 54 -5.13 -18.30 5.42
CA GLU A 54 -5.78 -17.00 5.58
C GLU A 54 -6.47 -16.56 4.30
N ILE A 55 -7.39 -15.59 4.43
CA ILE A 55 -8.03 -14.96 3.27
C ILE A 55 -6.97 -14.13 2.53
N ALA A 56 -6.80 -14.39 1.24
CA ALA A 56 -5.87 -13.64 0.40
C ALA A 56 -6.19 -12.13 0.39
N GLU A 57 -5.17 -11.31 0.64
CA GLU A 57 -5.30 -9.85 0.62
C GLU A 57 -5.46 -9.31 -0.81
N PHE A 58 -4.77 -9.93 -1.76
CA PHE A 58 -4.76 -9.53 -3.17
C PHE A 58 -5.30 -10.64 -4.06
N GLY A 59 -6.13 -10.26 -5.04
CA GLY A 59 -6.62 -11.18 -6.08
C GLY A 59 -5.73 -11.24 -7.32
N GLU A 60 -5.11 -10.12 -7.68
CA GLU A 60 -4.30 -9.96 -8.89
C GLU A 60 -3.12 -9.03 -8.63
N TRP A 61 -2.06 -9.17 -9.43
CA TRP A 61 -0.91 -8.27 -9.41
C TRP A 61 -0.41 -7.99 -10.83
N SER A 62 0.25 -6.85 -11.00
CA SER A 62 0.95 -6.51 -12.25
C SER A 62 2.11 -5.56 -11.97
N TRP A 63 3.15 -5.61 -12.79
CA TRP A 63 4.17 -4.58 -12.83
C TRP A 63 3.60 -3.33 -13.51
N ILE A 64 3.66 -2.19 -12.84
CA ILE A 64 3.18 -0.90 -13.35
C ILE A 64 4.22 0.19 -13.14
N SER A 65 4.13 1.26 -13.93
CA SER A 65 5.01 2.41 -13.76
C SER A 65 4.71 3.18 -12.47
N PRO A 66 5.72 3.84 -11.87
CA PRO A 66 5.54 4.69 -10.69
C PRO A 66 4.43 5.75 -10.84
N GLU A 67 4.26 6.30 -12.03
CA GLU A 67 3.25 7.32 -12.34
C GLU A 67 1.83 6.73 -12.23
N GLN A 68 1.63 5.49 -12.69
CA GLN A 68 0.34 4.79 -12.64
C GLN A 68 -0.05 4.39 -11.21
N ILE A 69 0.92 4.14 -10.33
CA ILE A 69 0.68 3.73 -8.94
C ILE A 69 -0.22 4.74 -8.19
N VAL A 70 0.01 6.04 -8.40
CA VAL A 70 -0.78 7.10 -7.76
C VAL A 70 -2.20 7.18 -8.35
N GLU A 71 -2.36 6.90 -9.63
CA GLU A 71 -3.66 6.98 -10.32
C GLU A 71 -4.60 5.84 -9.88
N LEU A 72 -4.04 4.64 -9.72
CA LEU A 72 -4.78 3.42 -9.36
C LEU A 72 -5.07 3.28 -7.86
N ALA A 73 -4.35 4.02 -7.01
CA ALA A 73 -4.59 3.99 -5.57
C ALA A 73 -5.97 4.54 -5.20
N VAL A 74 -6.54 4.06 -4.09
CA VAL A 74 -7.75 4.65 -3.49
C VAL A 74 -7.47 6.08 -3.03
N ASP A 75 -8.47 6.96 -3.13
CA ASP A 75 -8.27 8.42 -3.03
C ASP A 75 -7.56 8.88 -1.76
N PHE A 76 -7.91 8.32 -0.60
CA PHE A 76 -7.29 8.70 0.67
C PHE A 76 -5.83 8.21 0.81
N ASN A 77 -5.38 7.25 0.01
CA ASN A 77 -3.98 6.79 -0.03
C ASN A 77 -3.13 7.57 -1.04
N LYS A 78 -3.74 8.24 -2.03
CA LYS A 78 -3.00 8.96 -3.08
C LYS A 78 -1.97 9.96 -2.54
N PRO A 79 -2.24 10.76 -1.49
CA PRO A 79 -1.23 11.67 -0.94
C PRO A 79 0.00 10.95 -0.40
N VAL A 80 -0.19 9.83 0.30
CA VAL A 80 0.91 9.00 0.81
C VAL A 80 1.72 8.45 -0.35
N TYR A 81 1.06 7.91 -1.37
CA TYR A 81 1.73 7.31 -2.53
C TYR A 81 2.54 8.35 -3.32
N LYS A 82 2.02 9.58 -3.48
CA LYS A 82 2.77 10.69 -4.10
C LYS A 82 4.07 11.00 -3.34
N GLU A 83 4.01 11.01 -2.02
CA GLU A 83 5.17 11.29 -1.17
C GLU A 83 6.20 10.15 -1.26
N VAL A 84 5.73 8.90 -1.20
CA VAL A 84 6.59 7.72 -1.38
C VAL A 84 7.30 7.76 -2.73
N MET A 85 6.57 8.04 -3.82
CA MET A 85 7.15 8.16 -5.16
C MET A 85 8.15 9.32 -5.24
N THR A 86 7.84 10.46 -4.62
CA THR A 86 8.77 11.61 -4.57
C THR A 86 10.09 11.23 -3.89
N VAL A 87 10.04 10.55 -2.74
CA VAL A 87 11.23 10.13 -1.99
C VAL A 87 12.03 9.07 -2.76
N PHE A 88 11.36 8.18 -3.47
CA PHE A 88 12.01 7.09 -4.19
C PHE A 88 12.40 7.42 -5.63
N ALA A 89 11.88 8.50 -6.23
CA ALA A 89 12.16 8.89 -7.62
C ALA A 89 13.65 8.87 -8.02
N PRO A 90 14.61 9.34 -7.19
CA PRO A 90 16.04 9.28 -7.56
C PRO A 90 16.61 7.86 -7.70
N TYR A 91 15.86 6.84 -7.29
CA TYR A 91 16.29 5.45 -7.19
C TYR A 91 15.48 4.49 -8.04
N LEU A 92 14.41 4.99 -8.69
CA LEU A 92 13.63 4.24 -9.66
C LEU A 92 14.39 4.35 -10.99
N GLN A 93 15.00 3.23 -11.41
CA GLN A 93 15.74 3.08 -12.66
C GLN A 93 14.93 2.30 -13.66
#